data_AF-A0A8T2ER19-F1
#
_entry.id   AF-A0A8T2ER19-F1
#
_cell.length_a   1.000
_cell.length_b   1.000
_cell.length_c   1.000
_cell.angle_alpha   90.00
_cell.angle_beta   90.00
_cell.angle_gamma   90.00
#
_symmetry.space_group_name_H-M   'P 1'
#
loop_
_entity.id
_entity.type
_entity.pdbx_description
1 polymer ?
#
loop_
_entity_poly.entity_id
_entity_poly.type
_entity_poly.pdbx_seq_one_letter_code
_entity_poly.pdbx_strand_id
1 'polypeptide(L)'
;MAVQWLLVCHGMMTLTVVISFLCGQWPIFKGTPFQWIHYFLTFGAYDYFLRFVGFVFGSKGTDVILSVEYFCCDRPNPILQVIYIAIMGSTYFLTAKSSFIYIPGYYLGDVHKYTSFLAVIVGVILFLLTCFSDPGTVNAENVSRYISAYPYDDIIYSKKECSTCKIPKPARSKHCSICNRCVARFDHHCGWMNNCIGERNTKYFMAFLLWHFLLCLYGTVAIGFILAGRVKELRVVHILTVYYGVDKSFRSLAPRVIQWLVGTYNTQILLMVFLAIVSLLLAGFFAYHANLCLTNTTTNEVLTFPSLEINYVSPS
;
A
#
# COMPACT_ATOMS: atom_id res chain seq x y z
N MET A 1 -12.25 -34.33 7.37
CA MET A 1 -11.03 -34.67 6.62
C MET A 1 -10.98 -33.99 5.24
N ALA A 2 -11.93 -34.22 4.32
CA ALA A 2 -11.88 -33.63 2.96
C ALA A 2 -11.92 -32.08 2.92
N VAL A 3 -12.73 -31.45 3.76
CA VAL A 3 -12.86 -29.98 3.83
C VAL A 3 -11.56 -29.31 4.31
N GLN A 4 -10.81 -29.97 5.20
CA GLN A 4 -9.53 -29.45 5.69
C GLN A 4 -8.46 -29.43 4.59
N TRP A 5 -8.42 -30.47 3.75
CA TRP A 5 -7.50 -30.52 2.61
C TRP A 5 -7.84 -29.48 1.54
N LEU A 6 -9.13 -29.25 1.25
CA LEU A 6 -9.56 -28.17 0.36
C LEU A 6 -9.11 -26.78 0.84
N LEU A 7 -9.26 -26.50 2.13
CA LEU A 7 -8.79 -25.25 2.74
C LEU A 7 -7.27 -25.11 2.70
N VAL A 8 -6.52 -26.19 2.94
CA VAL A 8 -5.06 -26.20 2.82
C VAL A 8 -4.62 -25.95 1.38
N CYS A 9 -5.20 -26.67 0.41
CA CYS A 9 -4.91 -26.48 -1.01
C CYS A 9 -5.24 -25.06 -1.47
N HIS A 10 -6.40 -24.52 -1.07
CA HIS A 10 -6.77 -23.14 -1.37
C HIS A 10 -5.79 -22.14 -0.73
N GLY A 11 -5.43 -22.33 0.55
CA GLY A 11 -4.46 -21.49 1.25
C GLY A 11 -3.09 -21.49 0.58
N MET A 12 -2.60 -22.67 0.19
CA MET A 12 -1.33 -22.80 -0.55
C MET A 12 -1.40 -22.13 -1.93
N MET A 13 -2.49 -22.30 -2.67
CA MET A 13 -2.67 -21.67 -3.97
C MET A 13 -2.70 -20.15 -3.87
N THR A 14 -3.48 -19.61 -2.93
CA THR A 14 -3.54 -18.17 -2.65
C THR A 14 -2.18 -17.63 -2.24
N LEU A 15 -1.45 -18.34 -1.36
CA LEU A 15 -0.10 -17.95 -0.95
C LEU A 15 0.86 -17.91 -2.14
N THR A 16 0.82 -18.91 -3.01
CA THR A 16 1.65 -18.94 -4.24
C THR A 16 1.34 -17.75 -5.15
N VAL A 17 0.06 -17.42 -5.36
CA VAL A 17 -0.35 -16.26 -6.18
C VAL A 17 0.15 -14.97 -5.55
N VAL A 18 -0.03 -14.78 -4.23
CA VAL A 18 0.42 -13.58 -3.51
C VAL A 18 1.95 -13.43 -3.55
N ILE A 19 2.70 -14.50 -3.27
CA ILE A 19 4.17 -14.49 -3.33
C ILE A 19 4.65 -14.21 -4.76
N SER A 20 4.03 -14.84 -5.76
CA SER A 20 4.38 -14.60 -7.17
C SER A 20 4.12 -13.14 -7.55
N PHE A 21 2.97 -12.58 -7.18
CA PHE A 21 2.63 -11.20 -7.46
C PHE A 21 3.61 -10.22 -6.81
N LEU A 22 3.90 -10.39 -5.52
CA LEU A 22 4.74 -9.46 -4.75
C LEU A 22 6.24 -9.62 -5.04
N CYS A 23 6.74 -10.86 -5.11
CA CYS A 23 8.16 -11.17 -5.09
C CYS A 23 8.66 -11.84 -6.38
N GLY A 24 7.78 -12.22 -7.32
CA GLY A 24 8.18 -13.03 -8.48
C GLY A 24 9.16 -12.38 -9.46
N GLN A 25 9.39 -11.07 -9.35
CA GLN A 25 10.44 -10.34 -10.07
C GLN A 25 11.84 -10.47 -9.45
N TRP A 26 11.97 -11.04 -8.24
CA TRP A 26 13.26 -11.14 -7.55
C TRP A 26 14.22 -12.13 -8.24
N PRO A 27 15.54 -11.88 -8.19
CA PRO A 27 16.54 -12.75 -8.81
C PRO A 27 16.44 -14.22 -8.40
N ILE A 28 16.05 -14.49 -7.14
CA ILE A 28 15.88 -15.84 -6.59
C ILE A 28 14.78 -16.67 -7.31
N PHE A 29 13.81 -16.01 -7.96
CA PHE A 29 12.70 -16.67 -8.65
C PHE A 29 12.91 -16.75 -10.16
N LYS A 30 14.08 -16.33 -10.68
CA LYS A 30 14.36 -16.36 -12.12
C LYS A 30 14.29 -17.78 -12.68
N GLY A 31 13.52 -17.98 -13.75
CA GLY A 31 13.28 -19.27 -14.39
C GLY A 31 12.29 -20.19 -13.66
N THR A 32 11.70 -19.75 -12.55
CA THR A 32 10.76 -20.56 -11.75
C THR A 32 9.30 -20.29 -12.15
N PRO A 33 8.35 -21.17 -11.76
CA PRO A 33 6.92 -20.91 -11.95
C PRO A 33 6.43 -19.61 -11.30
N PHE A 34 7.06 -19.17 -10.20
CA PHE A 34 6.71 -17.91 -9.54
C PHE A 34 6.96 -16.69 -10.44
N GLN A 35 8.06 -16.68 -11.19
CA GLN A 35 8.33 -15.62 -12.16
C GLN A 35 7.34 -15.66 -13.34
N TRP A 36 6.98 -16.85 -13.82
CA TRP A 36 5.97 -16.99 -14.87
C TRP A 36 4.60 -16.48 -14.44
N ILE A 37 4.16 -16.86 -13.23
CA ILE A 37 2.91 -16.37 -12.64
C ILE A 37 2.96 -14.85 -12.48
N HIS A 38 4.08 -14.30 -12.01
CA HIS A 38 4.28 -12.86 -11.93
C HIS A 38 4.06 -12.18 -13.29
N TYR A 39 4.81 -12.57 -14.33
CA TYR A 39 4.68 -12.00 -15.67
C TYR A 39 3.27 -12.13 -16.23
N PHE A 40 2.61 -13.27 -16.01
CA PHE A 40 1.24 -13.47 -16.44
C PHE A 40 0.29 -12.50 -15.71
N LEU A 41 0.40 -12.37 -14.39
CA LEU A 41 -0.48 -11.50 -13.62
C LEU A 41 -0.24 -10.01 -13.88
N THR A 42 1.01 -9.59 -14.15
CA THR A 42 1.37 -8.18 -14.30
C THR A 42 1.24 -7.66 -15.72
N PHE A 43 1.55 -8.47 -16.73
CA PHE A 43 1.53 -8.04 -18.13
C PHE A 43 0.73 -8.98 -19.02
N GLY A 44 0.92 -10.29 -18.87
CA GLY A 44 0.37 -11.28 -19.79
C GLY A 44 -1.16 -11.27 -19.84
N ALA A 45 -1.83 -11.28 -18.69
CA ALA A 45 -3.28 -11.29 -18.60
C ALA A 45 -3.91 -10.07 -19.28
N TYR A 46 -3.28 -8.89 -19.14
CA TYR A 46 -3.75 -7.67 -19.80
C TYR A 46 -3.54 -7.71 -21.32
N ASP A 47 -2.37 -8.18 -21.78
CA ASP A 47 -2.10 -8.34 -23.22
C ASP A 47 -3.05 -9.36 -23.87
N TYR A 48 -3.29 -10.52 -23.23
CA TYR A 48 -4.29 -11.48 -23.69
C TYR A 48 -5.70 -10.89 -23.72
N PHE A 49 -6.07 -10.10 -22.71
CA PHE A 49 -7.35 -9.40 -22.68
C PHE A 49 -7.48 -8.40 -23.83
N LEU A 50 -6.47 -7.57 -24.08
CA LEU A 50 -6.47 -6.62 -25.20
C LEU A 50 -6.56 -7.33 -26.56
N ARG A 51 -5.81 -8.41 -26.75
CA ARG A 51 -5.89 -9.23 -27.98
C ARG A 51 -7.26 -9.85 -28.15
N PHE A 52 -7.86 -10.35 -27.07
CA PHE A 52 -9.22 -10.88 -27.09
C PHE A 52 -10.24 -9.80 -27.47
N VAL A 53 -10.14 -8.62 -26.86
CA VAL A 53 -11.00 -7.47 -27.22
C VAL A 53 -10.80 -7.09 -28.69
N GLY A 54 -9.57 -7.07 -29.19
CA GLY A 54 -9.27 -6.79 -30.60
C GLY A 54 -9.83 -7.85 -31.54
N PHE A 55 -9.81 -9.12 -31.13
CA PHE A 55 -10.41 -10.22 -31.89
C PHE A 55 -11.94 -10.11 -31.96
N VAL A 56 -12.60 -9.80 -30.84
CA VAL A 56 -14.08 -9.75 -30.75
C VAL A 56 -14.66 -8.45 -31.29
N PHE A 57 -14.04 -7.31 -30.98
CA PHE A 57 -14.59 -5.96 -31.22
C PHE A 57 -13.76 -5.14 -32.23
N GLY A 58 -12.67 -5.71 -32.78
CA GLY A 58 -11.79 -5.01 -33.70
C GLY A 58 -10.99 -3.88 -33.04
N SER A 59 -10.39 -3.02 -33.88
CA SER A 59 -9.59 -1.88 -33.43
C SER A 59 -10.37 -0.89 -32.56
N LYS A 60 -11.66 -0.68 -32.84
CA LYS A 60 -12.52 0.20 -32.03
C LYS A 60 -12.62 -0.26 -30.58
N GLY A 61 -12.71 -1.57 -30.33
CA GLY A 61 -12.74 -2.11 -28.98
C GLY A 61 -11.44 -1.89 -28.24
N THR A 62 -10.30 -2.17 -28.89
CA THR A 62 -8.98 -1.93 -28.29
C THR A 62 -8.74 -0.44 -28.05
N ASP A 63 -9.14 0.43 -28.98
CA ASP A 63 -8.98 1.88 -28.84
C ASP A 63 -9.78 2.42 -27.65
N VAL A 64 -10.96 1.87 -27.37
CA VAL A 64 -11.74 2.22 -26.18
C VAL A 64 -11.01 1.80 -24.90
N ILE A 65 -10.48 0.57 -24.83
CA ILE A 65 -9.73 0.10 -23.65
C ILE A 65 -8.48 0.96 -23.44
N LEU A 66 -7.71 1.21 -24.50
CA LEU A 66 -6.52 2.07 -24.45
C LEU A 66 -6.86 3.51 -24.07
N SER A 67 -8.01 4.03 -24.50
CA SER A 67 -8.49 5.36 -24.09
C SER A 67 -8.83 5.41 -22.60
N VAL A 68 -9.42 4.34 -22.06
CA VAL A 68 -9.70 4.20 -20.62
C VAL A 68 -8.40 4.08 -19.84
N GLU A 69 -7.44 3.26 -20.30
CA GLU A 69 -6.11 3.16 -19.71
C GLU A 69 -5.41 4.52 -19.67
N TYR A 70 -5.37 5.22 -20.80
CA TYR A 70 -4.78 6.56 -20.89
C TYR A 70 -5.45 7.55 -19.93
N PHE A 71 -6.79 7.50 -19.80
CA PHE A 71 -7.50 8.35 -18.85
C PHE A 71 -7.16 8.01 -17.39
N CYS A 72 -7.12 6.73 -17.04
CA CYS A 72 -6.92 6.25 -15.68
C CYS A 72 -5.46 6.33 -15.21
N CYS A 73 -4.49 6.09 -16.10
CA CYS A 73 -3.08 5.91 -15.76
C CYS A 73 -2.19 7.08 -16.22
N ASP A 74 -2.48 7.68 -17.38
CA ASP A 74 -1.60 8.67 -18.02
C ASP A 74 -2.12 10.12 -17.94
N ARG A 75 -3.26 10.34 -17.28
CA ARG A 75 -3.82 11.67 -17.02
C ARG A 75 -4.22 11.86 -15.57
N PRO A 76 -4.11 13.09 -15.02
CA PRO A 76 -4.58 13.37 -13.67
C PRO A 76 -6.08 13.13 -13.58
N ASN A 77 -6.49 12.25 -12.68
CA ASN A 77 -7.90 11.92 -12.45
C ASN A 77 -8.10 11.48 -10.99
N PRO A 78 -9.28 11.73 -10.38
CA PRO A 78 -9.50 11.45 -8.97
C PRO A 78 -9.94 9.99 -8.70
N ILE A 79 -9.94 9.09 -9.69
CA ILE A 79 -10.54 7.74 -9.53
C ILE A 79 -9.88 6.98 -8.38
N LEU A 80 -8.54 6.94 -8.34
CA LEU A 80 -7.81 6.24 -7.28
C LEU A 80 -8.01 6.89 -5.90
N GLN A 81 -8.21 8.22 -5.84
CA GLN A 81 -8.53 8.92 -4.60
C GLN A 81 -9.93 8.54 -4.09
N VAL A 82 -10.92 8.46 -4.98
CA VAL A 82 -12.29 8.03 -4.65
C VAL A 82 -12.29 6.57 -4.18
N ILE A 83 -11.59 5.69 -4.89
CA ILE A 83 -11.43 4.29 -4.50
C ILE A 83 -10.79 4.20 -3.10
N TYR A 84 -9.75 4.98 -2.84
CA TYR A 84 -9.07 4.99 -1.55
C TYR A 84 -10.01 5.40 -0.40
N ILE A 85 -10.75 6.51 -0.55
CA ILE A 85 -11.74 6.95 0.44
C ILE A 85 -12.86 5.93 0.62
N ALA A 86 -13.31 5.28 -0.46
CA ALA A 86 -14.31 4.22 -0.39
C ALA A 86 -13.79 2.99 0.38
N ILE A 87 -12.54 2.56 0.17
CA ILE A 87 -11.91 1.47 0.93
C ILE A 87 -11.82 1.83 2.41
N MET A 88 -11.34 3.02 2.75
CA MET A 88 -11.24 3.47 4.14
C MET A 88 -12.62 3.52 4.81
N GLY A 89 -13.60 4.18 4.17
CA GLY A 89 -14.94 4.35 4.70
C GLY A 89 -15.66 3.01 4.87
N SER A 90 -15.58 2.13 3.87
CA SER A 90 -16.19 0.80 3.92
C SER A 90 -15.55 -0.08 4.99
N THR A 91 -14.21 -0.07 5.09
CA THR A 91 -13.49 -0.85 6.11
C THR A 91 -13.84 -0.38 7.52
N TYR A 92 -13.89 0.93 7.75
CA TYR A 92 -14.31 1.48 9.04
C TYR A 92 -15.78 1.15 9.34
N PHE A 93 -16.69 1.33 8.38
CA PHE A 93 -18.10 1.00 8.56
C PHE A 93 -18.31 -0.48 8.91
N LEU A 94 -17.67 -1.39 8.18
CA LEU A 94 -17.73 -2.84 8.45
C LEU A 94 -17.15 -3.17 9.82
N THR A 95 -16.05 -2.52 10.21
CA THR A 95 -15.46 -2.69 11.55
C THR A 95 -16.41 -2.20 12.64
N ALA A 96 -16.97 -1.00 12.51
CA ALA A 96 -17.91 -0.44 13.47
C ALA A 96 -19.15 -1.34 13.61
N LYS A 97 -19.79 -1.70 12.47
CA LYS A 97 -20.99 -2.54 12.45
C LYS A 97 -20.76 -3.93 13.04
N SER A 98 -19.62 -4.56 12.72
CA SER A 98 -19.35 -5.95 13.12
C SER A 98 -18.71 -6.09 14.49
N SER A 99 -17.98 -5.08 14.97
CA SER A 99 -17.05 -5.24 16.09
C SER A 99 -17.36 -4.33 17.28
N PHE A 100 -18.01 -3.17 17.08
CA PHE A 100 -18.31 -2.26 18.21
C PHE A 100 -19.35 -2.81 19.18
N ILE A 101 -20.15 -3.80 18.75
CA ILE A 101 -21.07 -4.53 19.62
C ILE A 101 -20.34 -5.32 20.73
N TYR A 102 -19.05 -5.61 20.55
CA TYR A 102 -18.21 -6.31 21.53
C TYR A 102 -17.34 -5.34 22.36
N ILE A 103 -17.62 -4.05 22.26
CA ILE A 103 -16.96 -3.00 23.04
C ILE A 103 -18.04 -2.35 23.94
N PRO A 104 -17.82 -2.19 25.26
CA PRO A 104 -16.63 -2.61 25.98
C PRO A 104 -16.60 -4.14 26.13
N GLY A 105 -15.40 -4.71 26.04
CA GLY A 105 -15.15 -6.13 26.24
C GLY A 105 -14.02 -6.34 27.23
N TYR A 106 -13.67 -7.60 27.50
CA TYR A 106 -12.70 -7.96 28.55
C TYR A 106 -11.36 -7.21 28.46
N TYR A 107 -10.84 -6.99 27.25
CA TYR A 107 -9.53 -6.35 27.00
C TYR A 107 -9.63 -4.94 26.40
N LEU A 108 -10.84 -4.47 26.04
CA LEU A 108 -11.00 -3.25 25.25
C LEU A 108 -12.13 -2.39 25.81
N GLY A 109 -11.79 -1.20 26.30
CA GLY A 109 -12.76 -0.24 26.85
C GLY A 109 -13.50 0.58 25.78
N ASP A 110 -14.55 1.29 26.19
CA ASP A 110 -15.38 2.11 25.30
C ASP A 110 -14.64 3.26 24.60
N VAL A 111 -13.54 3.73 25.18
CA VAL A 111 -12.70 4.79 24.61
C VAL A 111 -12.28 4.48 23.16
N HIS A 112 -12.09 3.19 22.84
CA HIS A 112 -11.66 2.73 21.52
C HIS A 112 -12.67 3.01 20.40
N LYS A 113 -13.97 3.18 20.70
CA LYS A 113 -14.98 3.59 19.71
C LYS A 113 -14.72 5.02 19.22
N TYR A 114 -14.41 5.92 20.14
CA TYR A 114 -14.19 7.33 19.85
C TYR A 114 -12.80 7.60 19.30
N THR A 115 -11.76 6.98 19.88
CA THR A 115 -10.38 7.17 19.40
C THR A 115 -10.17 6.55 18.03
N SER A 116 -10.83 5.43 17.70
CA SER A 116 -10.77 4.87 16.34
C SER A 116 -11.41 5.79 15.30
N PHE A 117 -12.55 6.40 15.61
CA PHE A 117 -13.19 7.40 14.74
C PHE A 117 -12.25 8.59 14.50
N LEU A 118 -11.72 9.17 15.57
CA LEU A 118 -10.77 10.28 15.48
C LEU A 118 -9.54 9.90 14.66
N ALA A 119 -9.01 8.70 14.84
CA ALA A 119 -7.83 8.24 14.12
C ALA A 119 -8.06 8.11 12.61
N VAL A 120 -9.26 7.67 12.20
CA VAL A 120 -9.66 7.63 10.78
C VAL A 120 -9.76 9.05 10.21
N ILE A 121 -10.35 9.99 10.95
CA ILE A 121 -10.44 11.40 10.51
C ILE A 121 -9.05 12.02 10.31
N VAL A 122 -8.10 11.79 11.22
CA VAL A 122 -6.71 12.23 11.05
C VAL A 122 -6.09 11.60 9.81
N GLY A 123 -6.35 10.31 9.56
CA GLY A 123 -5.89 9.63 8.35
C GLY A 123 -6.40 10.29 7.08
N VAL A 124 -7.70 10.59 7.01
CA VAL A 124 -8.31 11.31 5.89
C VAL A 124 -7.68 12.69 5.71
N ILE A 125 -7.45 13.44 6.79
CA ILE A 125 -6.79 14.76 6.71
C ILE A 125 -5.38 14.65 6.13
N LEU A 126 -4.56 13.70 6.60
CA LEU A 126 -3.20 13.49 6.08
C LEU A 126 -3.20 13.06 4.61
N PHE A 127 -4.17 12.24 4.20
CA PHE A 127 -4.37 11.86 2.80
C PHE A 127 -4.69 13.09 1.94
N LEU A 128 -5.66 13.91 2.36
CA LEU A 128 -6.06 15.12 1.63
C LEU A 128 -4.91 16.14 1.58
N LEU A 129 -4.16 16.33 2.67
CA LEU A 129 -2.97 17.19 2.68
C LEU A 129 -1.93 16.72 1.65
N THR A 130 -1.72 15.42 1.53
CA THR A 130 -0.81 14.85 0.53
C THR A 130 -1.33 15.05 -0.90
N CYS A 131 -2.63 14.87 -1.11
CA CYS A 131 -3.29 15.04 -2.41
C CYS A 131 -3.22 16.48 -2.93
N PHE A 132 -3.47 17.47 -2.06
CA PHE A 132 -3.71 18.85 -2.48
C PHE A 132 -2.56 19.82 -2.17
N SER A 133 -1.51 19.37 -1.49
CA SER A 133 -0.32 20.21 -1.28
C SER A 133 0.49 20.37 -2.56
N ASP A 134 1.08 21.55 -2.74
CA ASP A 134 2.07 21.79 -3.80
C ASP A 134 3.29 20.89 -3.57
N PRO A 135 3.69 20.04 -4.53
CA PRO A 135 4.88 19.20 -4.40
C PRO A 135 6.20 19.97 -4.50
N GLY A 136 6.17 21.26 -4.87
CA GLY A 136 7.35 22.03 -5.24
C GLY A 136 7.36 22.29 -6.74
N THR A 137 6.24 22.78 -7.26
CA THR A 137 6.08 23.07 -8.69
C THR A 137 7.07 24.18 -9.11
N VAL A 138 7.90 23.87 -10.10
CA VAL A 138 8.89 24.80 -10.65
C VAL A 138 8.28 25.52 -11.85
N ASN A 139 8.34 26.84 -11.83
CA ASN A 139 7.86 27.73 -12.89
C ASN A 139 8.86 28.86 -13.16
N ALA A 140 8.58 29.71 -14.15
CA ALA A 140 9.49 30.80 -14.53
C ALA A 140 9.76 31.81 -13.40
N GLU A 141 8.83 31.97 -12.45
CA GLU A 141 8.94 32.93 -11.35
C GLU A 141 9.86 32.42 -10.23
N ASN A 142 9.84 31.11 -9.96
CA ASN A 142 10.55 30.52 -8.82
C ASN A 142 11.77 29.67 -9.19
N VAL A 143 12.03 29.45 -10.49
CA VAL A 143 13.11 28.57 -10.96
C VAL A 143 14.49 29.01 -10.46
N SER A 144 14.75 30.32 -10.39
CA SER A 144 16.02 30.87 -9.90
C SER A 144 16.29 30.45 -8.46
N ARG A 145 15.29 30.54 -7.58
CA ARG A 145 15.36 30.09 -6.19
C ARG A 145 15.73 28.61 -6.09
N TYR A 146 15.13 27.77 -6.94
CA TYR A 146 15.40 26.35 -6.94
C TYR A 146 16.79 25.99 -7.48
N ILE A 147 17.28 26.71 -8.49
CA ILE A 147 18.67 26.55 -8.96
C ILE A 147 19.65 26.94 -7.86
N SER A 148 19.38 28.01 -7.10
CA SER A 148 20.23 28.41 -5.98
C SER A 148 20.21 27.40 -4.83
N ALA A 149 19.05 26.80 -4.54
CA ALA A 149 18.92 25.77 -3.50
C ALA A 149 19.53 24.42 -3.90
N TYR A 150 19.47 24.07 -5.19
CA TYR A 150 19.99 22.83 -5.76
C TYR A 150 20.91 23.16 -6.95
N PRO A 151 22.17 23.58 -6.69
CA PRO A 151 23.11 23.95 -7.74
C PRO A 151 23.54 22.73 -8.57
N TYR A 152 23.99 22.99 -9.79
CA TYR A 152 24.58 22.00 -10.66
C TYR A 152 25.96 21.58 -10.14
N ASP A 153 26.24 20.28 -10.18
CA ASP A 153 27.58 19.73 -9.88
C ASP A 153 28.38 19.45 -11.17
N ASP A 154 27.73 19.55 -12.34
CA ASP A 154 28.26 19.22 -13.67
C ASP A 154 28.86 17.80 -13.79
N ILE A 155 28.55 16.92 -12.83
CA ILE A 155 28.92 15.50 -12.81
C ILE A 155 27.66 14.66 -13.01
N ILE A 156 26.69 14.81 -12.10
CA ILE A 156 25.41 14.10 -12.12
C ILE A 156 24.33 15.01 -12.73
N TYR A 157 24.35 16.28 -12.34
CA TYR A 157 23.37 17.29 -12.73
C TYR A 157 24.04 18.43 -13.46
N SER A 158 23.93 18.41 -14.79
CA SER A 158 24.35 19.51 -15.66
C SER A 158 23.18 20.40 -16.06
N LYS A 159 23.49 21.65 -16.41
CA LYS A 159 22.51 22.65 -16.84
C LYS A 159 21.75 22.17 -18.07
N LYS A 160 20.44 21.94 -17.92
CA LYS A 160 19.52 21.51 -18.98
C LYS A 160 18.23 22.32 -18.91
N GLU A 161 17.56 22.49 -20.04
CA GLU A 161 16.22 23.08 -20.10
C GLU A 161 15.16 21.97 -20.20
N CYS A 162 13.99 22.20 -19.60
CA CYS A 162 12.83 21.34 -19.83
C CYS A 162 12.24 21.64 -21.21
N SER A 163 12.22 20.63 -22.09
CA SER A 163 11.67 20.76 -23.44
C SER A 163 10.18 21.14 -23.46
N THR A 164 9.40 20.73 -22.45
CA THR A 164 7.96 21.03 -22.34
C THR A 164 7.72 22.38 -21.67
N CYS A 165 8.28 22.61 -20.47
CA CYS A 165 8.01 23.82 -19.68
C CYS A 165 8.84 25.04 -20.10
N LYS A 166 9.89 24.86 -20.91
CA LYS A 166 10.81 25.92 -21.38
C LYS A 166 11.43 26.73 -20.23
N ILE A 167 11.77 26.02 -19.15
CA ILE A 167 12.50 26.58 -18.00
C ILE A 167 13.77 25.76 -17.74
N PRO A 168 14.83 26.37 -17.20
CA PRO A 168 15.98 25.62 -16.73
C PRO A 168 15.53 24.58 -15.69
N LYS A 169 16.10 23.38 -15.71
CA LYS A 169 15.79 22.32 -14.75
C LYS A 169 16.75 22.43 -13.57
N PRO A 170 16.29 22.80 -12.35
CA PRO A 170 17.13 22.71 -11.16
C PRO A 170 17.68 21.29 -10.96
N ALA A 171 18.81 21.14 -10.27
CA ALA A 171 19.30 19.80 -9.93
C ALA A 171 18.22 19.02 -9.15
N ARG A 172 18.18 17.69 -9.34
CA ARG A 172 17.18 16.79 -8.73
C ARG A 172 15.71 17.05 -9.14
N SER A 173 15.43 17.95 -10.09
CA SER A 173 14.08 18.20 -10.60
C SER A 173 13.72 17.31 -11.80
N LYS A 174 12.42 17.05 -11.99
CA LYS A 174 11.91 16.31 -13.14
C LYS A 174 10.59 16.89 -13.65
N HIS A 175 10.38 16.80 -14.95
CA HIS A 175 9.07 17.07 -15.56
C HIS A 175 8.21 15.81 -15.44
N CYS A 176 7.06 15.93 -14.79
CA CYS A 176 6.06 14.87 -14.77
C CYS A 176 5.10 15.09 -15.93
N SER A 177 5.06 14.15 -16.89
CA SER A 177 4.16 14.20 -18.05
C SER A 177 2.69 14.11 -17.65
N ILE A 178 2.37 13.30 -16.63
CA ILE A 178 1.01 13.13 -16.12
C ILE A 178 0.51 14.47 -15.55
N CYS A 179 1.24 15.07 -14.61
CA CYS A 179 0.86 16.36 -14.04
C CYS A 179 1.17 17.57 -14.94
N ASN A 180 1.85 17.36 -16.07
CA ASN A 180 2.34 18.38 -17.00
C ASN A 180 3.06 19.57 -16.32
N ARG A 181 3.98 19.28 -15.41
CA ARG A 181 4.76 20.31 -14.69
C ARG A 181 6.12 19.80 -14.23
N CYS A 182 7.08 20.72 -14.08
CA CYS A 182 8.33 20.46 -13.40
C CYS A 182 8.16 20.49 -11.88
N VAL A 183 8.78 19.54 -11.18
CA VAL A 183 8.73 19.42 -9.72
C VAL A 183 10.16 19.37 -9.17
N ALA A 184 10.44 20.19 -8.15
CA ALA A 184 11.71 20.24 -7.45
C ALA A 184 11.88 19.00 -6.55
N ARG A 185 13.12 18.49 -6.47
CA ARG A 185 13.47 17.27 -5.72
C ARG A 185 12.41 16.16 -5.95
N PHE A 186 12.17 15.86 -7.23
CA PHE A 186 11.09 14.97 -7.64
C PHE A 186 11.35 13.55 -7.14
N ASP A 187 10.40 12.97 -6.43
CA ASP A 187 10.47 11.58 -6.00
C ASP A 187 9.73 10.66 -6.98
N HIS A 188 8.41 10.79 -7.07
CA HIS A 188 7.57 10.05 -8.01
C HIS A 188 6.23 10.75 -8.25
N HIS A 189 5.49 10.29 -9.26
CA HIS A 189 4.06 10.60 -9.38
C HIS A 189 3.27 9.49 -8.68
N CYS A 190 2.42 9.85 -7.72
CA CYS A 190 1.62 8.89 -6.98
C CYS A 190 0.17 8.93 -7.47
N GLY A 191 -0.27 7.88 -8.18
CA GLY A 191 -1.64 7.79 -8.69
C GLY A 191 -2.69 7.82 -7.56
N TRP A 192 -2.40 7.20 -6.41
CA TRP A 192 -3.28 7.24 -5.22
C TRP A 192 -3.52 8.64 -4.69
N MET A 193 -2.53 9.53 -4.84
CA MET A 193 -2.64 10.93 -4.41
C MET A 193 -3.08 11.85 -5.54
N ASN A 194 -3.15 11.34 -6.78
CA ASN A 194 -3.30 12.14 -8.00
C ASN A 194 -2.39 13.38 -8.02
N ASN A 195 -1.16 13.22 -7.50
CA ASN A 195 -0.22 14.31 -7.31
C ASN A 195 1.23 13.78 -7.35
N CYS A 196 2.18 14.66 -7.65
CA CYS A 196 3.59 14.33 -7.47
C CYS A 196 3.96 14.33 -5.99
N ILE A 197 4.92 13.50 -5.60
CA ILE A 197 5.66 13.61 -4.35
C ILE A 197 6.99 14.27 -4.66
N GLY A 198 7.30 15.35 -3.95
CA GLY A 198 8.48 16.17 -4.15
C GLY A 198 8.80 16.99 -2.92
N GLU A 199 9.74 17.92 -3.08
CA GLU A 199 10.33 18.70 -1.98
C GLU A 199 9.33 19.19 -0.91
N ARG A 200 8.22 19.80 -1.32
CA ARG A 200 7.34 20.54 -0.40
C ARG A 200 6.28 19.67 0.27
N ASN A 201 6.00 18.48 -0.25
CA ASN A 201 4.95 17.59 0.26
C ASN A 201 5.44 16.22 0.76
N THR A 202 6.72 15.88 0.61
CA THR A 202 7.29 14.64 1.17
C THR A 202 6.98 14.46 2.65
N LYS A 203 6.97 15.54 3.44
CA LYS A 203 6.60 15.48 4.87
C LYS A 203 5.17 15.00 5.12
N TYR A 204 4.22 15.40 4.28
CA TYR A 204 2.82 14.97 4.39
C TYR A 204 2.68 13.52 3.96
N PHE A 205 3.37 13.13 2.87
CA PHE A 205 3.42 11.76 2.41
C PHE A 205 4.00 10.81 3.47
N MET A 206 5.10 11.19 4.14
CA MET A 206 5.69 10.40 5.22
C MET A 206 4.77 10.28 6.43
N ALA A 207 4.12 11.39 6.84
CA ALA A 207 3.13 11.37 7.91
C ALA A 207 1.92 10.49 7.55
N PHE A 208 1.45 10.56 6.30
CA PHE A 208 0.38 9.73 5.76
C PHE A 208 0.75 8.23 5.85
N LEU A 209 1.94 7.83 5.39
CA LEU A 209 2.38 6.43 5.42
C LEU A 209 2.48 5.91 6.85
N LEU A 210 3.14 6.65 7.74
CA LEU A 210 3.29 6.27 9.14
C LEU A 210 1.94 6.14 9.83
N TRP A 211 1.06 7.12 9.65
CA TRP A 211 -0.24 7.13 10.29
C TRP A 211 -1.12 5.97 9.83
N HIS A 212 -1.17 5.70 8.52
CA HIS A 212 -1.99 4.59 8.00
C HIS A 212 -1.43 3.22 8.36
N PHE A 213 -0.09 3.08 8.43
CA PHE A 213 0.53 1.91 9.02
C PHE A 213 0.05 1.69 10.46
N LEU A 214 0.18 2.71 11.32
CA LEU A 214 -0.22 2.62 12.72
C LEU A 214 -1.73 2.41 12.89
N LEU A 215 -2.56 3.02 12.05
CA LEU A 215 -4.02 2.85 12.05
C LEU A 215 -4.42 1.40 11.72
N CYS A 216 -3.80 0.80 10.70
CA CYS A 216 -4.08 -0.59 10.34
C CYS A 216 -3.56 -1.58 11.40
N LEU A 217 -2.38 -1.30 11.97
CA LEU A 217 -1.82 -2.08 13.09
C LEU A 217 -2.76 -2.00 14.31
N TYR A 218 -3.21 -0.81 14.66
CA TYR A 218 -4.15 -0.57 15.76
C TYR A 218 -5.45 -1.35 15.54
N GLY A 219 -6.05 -1.27 14.34
CA GLY A 219 -7.26 -2.02 14.01
C GLY A 219 -7.06 -3.54 14.13
N THR A 220 -5.93 -4.05 13.66
CA THR A 220 -5.55 -5.47 13.78
C THR A 220 -5.48 -5.90 15.25
N VAL A 221 -4.76 -5.14 16.08
CA VAL A 221 -4.58 -5.44 17.51
C VAL A 221 -5.91 -5.31 18.28
N ALA A 222 -6.70 -4.28 17.99
CA ALA A 222 -7.99 -4.05 18.63
C ALA A 222 -8.97 -5.21 18.35
N ILE A 223 -9.07 -5.65 17.08
CA ILE A 223 -9.89 -6.81 16.73
C ILE A 223 -9.34 -8.09 17.38
N GLY A 224 -8.02 -8.27 17.43
CA GLY A 224 -7.39 -9.38 18.15
C GLY A 224 -7.78 -9.42 19.63
N PHE A 225 -7.79 -8.27 20.31
CA PHE A 225 -8.23 -8.16 21.69
C PHE A 225 -9.73 -8.40 21.87
N ILE A 226 -10.57 -7.96 20.93
CA ILE A 226 -12.00 -8.31 20.94
C ILE A 226 -12.16 -9.83 20.89
N LEU A 227 -11.52 -10.50 19.92
CA LEU A 227 -11.62 -11.95 19.75
C LEU A 227 -11.08 -12.73 20.95
N ALA A 228 -9.93 -12.32 21.50
CA ALA A 228 -9.37 -12.89 22.73
C ALA A 228 -10.32 -12.69 23.92
N GLY A 229 -10.97 -11.53 24.01
CA GLY A 229 -11.99 -11.24 25.01
C GLY A 229 -13.18 -12.20 24.91
N ARG A 230 -13.68 -12.43 23.69
CA ARG A 230 -14.79 -13.38 23.44
C ARG A 230 -14.44 -14.82 23.84
N VAL A 231 -13.21 -15.27 23.57
CA VAL A 231 -12.74 -16.60 24.02
C VAL A 231 -12.81 -16.72 25.54
N LYS A 232 -12.46 -15.65 26.27
CA LYS A 232 -12.45 -15.62 27.73
C LYS A 232 -13.84 -15.49 28.33
N GLU A 233 -14.65 -14.55 27.83
CA GLU A 233 -16.02 -14.28 28.30
C GLU A 233 -16.93 -15.50 28.12
N LEU A 234 -16.86 -16.17 26.96
CA LEU A 234 -17.62 -17.38 26.68
C LEU A 234 -16.97 -18.65 27.26
N ARG A 235 -15.84 -18.50 27.97
CA ARG A 235 -15.09 -19.60 28.60
C ARG A 235 -14.82 -20.75 27.64
N VAL A 236 -14.49 -20.45 26.39
CA VAL A 236 -14.36 -21.45 25.31
C VAL A 236 -13.33 -22.53 25.66
N VAL A 237 -12.19 -22.13 26.23
CA VAL A 237 -11.14 -23.07 26.66
C VAL A 237 -11.65 -24.00 27.77
N HIS A 238 -12.43 -23.48 28.72
CA HIS A 238 -13.04 -24.31 29.76
C HIS A 238 -14.04 -25.30 29.15
N ILE A 239 -14.87 -24.86 28.19
CA ILE A 239 -15.83 -25.73 27.52
C ILE A 239 -15.11 -26.85 26.77
N LEU A 240 -14.09 -26.52 25.97
CA LEU A 240 -13.31 -27.50 25.22
C LEU A 240 -12.59 -28.50 26.13
N THR A 241 -12.03 -28.05 27.25
CA THR A 241 -11.26 -28.94 28.15
C THR A 241 -12.16 -29.79 29.05
N VAL A 242 -13.22 -29.22 29.62
CA VAL A 242 -14.08 -29.91 30.61
C VAL A 242 -15.19 -30.73 29.96
N TYR A 243 -15.88 -30.17 28.96
CA TYR A 243 -17.03 -30.84 28.33
C TYR A 243 -16.62 -31.72 27.16
N TYR A 244 -15.68 -31.27 26.33
CA TYR A 244 -15.20 -32.03 25.17
C TYR A 244 -13.93 -32.85 25.45
N GLY A 245 -13.40 -32.81 26.67
CA GLY A 245 -12.23 -33.60 27.08
C GLY A 245 -10.95 -33.31 26.28
N VAL A 246 -10.82 -32.11 25.70
CA VAL A 246 -9.64 -31.74 24.90
C VAL A 246 -8.45 -31.51 25.83
N ASP A 247 -7.31 -32.12 25.49
CA ASP A 247 -6.05 -31.92 26.22
C ASP A 247 -5.69 -30.45 26.35
N LYS A 248 -5.19 -30.05 27.53
CA LYS A 248 -4.76 -28.66 27.82
C LYS A 248 -3.51 -28.22 27.04
N SER A 249 -2.97 -29.04 26.15
CA SER A 249 -1.80 -28.70 25.34
C SER A 249 -2.17 -27.68 24.27
N PHE A 250 -1.26 -26.72 24.01
CA PHE A 250 -1.48 -25.69 22.99
C PHE A 250 -1.74 -26.30 21.61
N ARG A 251 -1.02 -27.38 21.26
CA ARG A 251 -1.17 -28.09 19.97
C ARG A 251 -2.57 -28.68 19.78
N SER A 252 -3.25 -29.06 20.86
CA SER A 252 -4.61 -29.62 20.80
C SER A 252 -5.69 -28.54 20.85
N LEU A 253 -5.51 -27.50 21.67
CA LEU A 253 -6.48 -26.43 21.86
C LEU A 253 -6.49 -25.40 20.73
N ALA A 254 -5.32 -24.95 20.28
CA ALA A 254 -5.19 -23.88 19.29
C ALA A 254 -6.01 -24.13 18.01
N PRO A 255 -5.92 -25.28 17.32
CA PRO A 255 -6.70 -25.49 16.09
C PRO A 255 -8.21 -25.48 16.33
N ARG A 256 -8.69 -25.93 17.50
CA ARG A 256 -10.13 -25.95 17.83
C ARG A 256 -10.66 -24.55 18.16
N VAL A 257 -9.88 -23.78 18.91
CA VAL A 257 -10.21 -22.37 19.19
C VAL A 257 -10.19 -21.55 17.90
N ILE A 258 -9.18 -21.74 17.04
CA ILE A 258 -9.10 -21.09 15.73
C ILE A 258 -10.29 -21.48 14.85
N GLN A 259 -10.63 -22.78 14.78
CA GLN A 259 -11.79 -23.24 14.01
C GLN A 259 -13.09 -22.59 14.51
N TRP A 260 -13.28 -22.51 15.82
CA TRP A 260 -14.44 -21.83 16.41
C TRP A 260 -14.46 -20.33 16.12
N LEU A 261 -13.31 -19.65 16.23
CA LEU A 261 -13.16 -18.22 15.90
C LEU A 261 -13.48 -17.95 14.43
N VAL A 262 -12.93 -18.75 13.51
CA VAL A 262 -13.19 -18.61 12.07
C VAL A 262 -14.65 -18.92 11.75
N GLY A 263 -15.27 -19.90 12.39
CA GLY A 263 -16.67 -20.24 12.17
C GLY A 263 -17.65 -19.20 12.71
N THR A 264 -17.35 -18.60 13.86
CA THR A 264 -18.29 -17.70 14.58
C THR A 264 -18.04 -16.23 14.28
N TYR A 265 -16.77 -15.83 14.09
CA TYR A 265 -16.31 -14.45 13.92
C TYR A 265 -15.55 -14.27 12.60
N ASN A 266 -16.05 -14.90 11.52
CA ASN A 266 -15.44 -14.88 10.19
C ASN A 266 -15.14 -13.46 9.67
N THR A 267 -16.06 -12.51 9.90
CA THR A 267 -15.96 -11.13 9.42
C THR A 267 -14.83 -10.40 10.13
N GLN A 268 -14.72 -10.56 11.45
CA GLN A 268 -13.67 -9.97 12.26
C GLN A 268 -12.31 -10.55 11.90
N ILE A 269 -12.22 -11.86 11.69
CA ILE A 269 -11.00 -12.52 11.23
C ILE A 269 -10.58 -11.99 9.84
N LEU A 270 -11.52 -11.87 8.90
CA LEU A 270 -11.22 -11.35 7.56
C LEU A 270 -10.72 -9.90 7.61
N LEU A 271 -11.39 -9.04 8.39
CA LEU A 271 -10.98 -7.65 8.60
C LEU A 271 -9.59 -7.57 9.27
N MET A 272 -9.35 -8.39 10.31
CA MET A 272 -8.06 -8.43 11.00
C MET A 272 -6.93 -8.85 10.07
N VAL A 273 -7.13 -9.88 9.24
CA VAL A 273 -6.13 -10.34 8.26
C VAL A 273 -5.88 -9.27 7.19
N PHE A 274 -6.95 -8.65 6.66
CA PHE A 274 -6.83 -7.58 5.69
C PHE A 274 -6.01 -6.40 6.24
N LEU A 275 -6.35 -5.93 7.45
CA LEU A 275 -5.64 -4.84 8.12
C LEU A 275 -4.18 -5.21 8.44
N ALA A 276 -3.90 -6.46 8.82
CA ALA A 276 -2.54 -6.93 9.09
C ALA A 276 -1.67 -6.91 7.82
N ILE A 277 -2.22 -7.37 6.69
CA ILE A 277 -1.52 -7.36 5.39
C ILE A 277 -1.24 -5.92 4.95
N VAL A 278 -2.26 -5.05 4.98
CA VAL A 278 -2.10 -3.64 4.61
C VAL A 278 -1.10 -2.94 5.53
N SER A 279 -1.15 -3.21 6.84
CA SER A 279 -0.17 -2.71 7.81
C SER A 279 1.26 -3.11 7.45
N LEU A 280 1.49 -4.37 7.09
CA LEU A 280 2.82 -4.85 6.71
C LEU A 280 3.34 -4.17 5.43
N LEU A 281 2.48 -4.03 4.42
CA LEU A 281 2.83 -3.35 3.17
C LEU A 281 3.17 -1.87 3.40
N LEU A 282 2.36 -1.17 4.19
CA LEU A 282 2.61 0.24 4.54
C LEU A 282 3.86 0.41 5.40
N ALA A 283 4.16 -0.52 6.31
CA ALA A 283 5.39 -0.51 7.09
C ALA A 283 6.63 -0.64 6.19
N GLY A 284 6.61 -1.58 5.23
CA GLY A 284 7.69 -1.74 4.26
C GLY A 284 7.87 -0.50 3.39
N PHE A 285 6.77 0.08 2.90
CA PHE A 285 6.83 1.27 2.06
C PHE A 285 7.30 2.52 2.84
N PHE A 286 6.85 2.67 4.08
CA PHE A 286 7.36 3.71 4.98
C PHE A 286 8.85 3.53 5.27
N ALA A 287 9.30 2.32 5.58
CA ALA A 287 10.71 2.03 5.87
C ALA A 287 11.60 2.36 4.66
N TYR A 288 11.17 2.01 3.45
CA TYR A 288 11.85 2.37 2.21
C TYR A 288 12.01 3.90 2.07
N HIS A 289 10.92 4.66 2.17
CA HIS A 289 11.00 6.12 2.06
C HIS A 289 11.70 6.80 3.24
N ALA A 290 11.65 6.22 4.44
CA ALA A 290 12.43 6.68 5.58
C ALA A 290 13.92 6.54 5.29
N ASN A 291 14.36 5.41 4.72
CA ASN A 291 15.74 5.22 4.29
C ASN A 291 16.16 6.25 3.22
N LEU A 292 15.30 6.54 2.23
CA LEU A 292 15.56 7.60 1.25
C LEU A 292 15.72 8.97 1.92
N CYS A 293 14.87 9.29 2.90
CA CYS A 293 14.98 10.53 3.66
C CYS A 293 16.29 10.61 4.46
N LEU A 294 16.69 9.51 5.13
CA LEU A 294 17.91 9.42 5.92
C LEU A 294 19.18 9.54 5.07
N THR A 295 19.17 8.97 3.86
CA THR A 295 20.27 9.07 2.88
C THR A 295 20.19 10.32 2.01
N ASN A 296 19.19 11.17 2.22
CA ASN A 296 18.91 12.36 1.41
C ASN A 296 18.81 12.05 -0.09
N THR A 297 18.26 10.90 -0.46
CA THR A 297 18.01 10.47 -1.85
C THR A 297 16.50 10.49 -2.15
N THR A 298 16.15 10.33 -3.42
CA THR A 298 14.77 10.18 -3.90
C THR A 298 14.63 8.89 -4.69
N THR A 299 13.41 8.37 -4.80
CA THR A 299 13.11 7.19 -5.63
C THR A 299 13.59 7.39 -7.07
N ASN A 300 13.35 8.58 -7.64
CA ASN A 300 13.81 8.90 -9.00
C ASN A 300 15.34 8.85 -9.14
N GLU A 301 16.09 9.29 -8.14
CA GLU A 301 17.55 9.23 -8.15
C GLU A 301 18.06 7.80 -8.13
N VAL A 302 17.51 6.96 -7.25
CA VAL A 302 17.88 5.55 -7.15
C VAL A 302 17.64 4.83 -8.48
N LEU A 303 16.50 5.09 -9.13
CA LEU A 303 16.17 4.48 -10.42
C LEU A 303 17.00 5.03 -11.59
N THR A 304 17.40 6.30 -11.54
CA THR A 304 18.17 6.94 -12.62
C THR A 304 19.67 6.62 -12.51
N PHE A 305 20.19 6.47 -11.30
CA PHE A 305 21.61 6.28 -11.02
C PHE A 305 21.87 5.06 -10.11
N PRO A 306 21.67 3.82 -10.61
CA PRO A 306 21.85 2.62 -9.80
C PRO A 306 23.27 2.47 -9.22
N SER A 307 24.28 3.03 -9.90
CA SER A 307 25.68 2.97 -9.49
C SER A 307 26.02 3.78 -8.23
N LEU A 308 25.15 4.71 -7.81
CA LEU A 308 25.35 5.45 -6.55
C LEU A 308 25.06 4.57 -5.32
N GLU A 309 24.29 3.50 -5.46
CA GLU A 309 23.98 2.57 -4.36
C GLU A 309 25.24 1.80 -3.89
N ILE A 310 26.17 1.52 -4.82
CA ILE A 310 27.40 0.74 -4.54
C ILE A 310 28.38 1.51 -3.64
N ASN A 311 28.38 2.85 -3.70
CA ASN A 311 29.36 3.68 -2.98
C ASN A 311 28.91 4.12 -1.58
N TYR A 312 27.63 3.94 -1.21
CA TYR A 312 27.13 4.29 0.14
C TYR A 312 27.03 3.08 1.10
N VAL A 313 27.18 1.84 0.60
CA VAL A 313 27.11 0.61 1.42
C VAL A 313 28.49 0.06 1.79
N SER A 314 29.58 0.65 1.30
CA SER A 314 30.93 0.36 1.78
C SER A 314 31.33 1.35 2.88
N PRO A 315 31.31 0.99 4.17
CA PRO A 315 32.03 1.75 5.17
C PRO A 315 33.52 1.62 4.87
N SER A 316 34.17 2.75 4.61
CA SER A 316 35.63 2.89 4.72
C SER A 316 36.06 2.74 6.17
#